data_AF-Q5SIX8-F1
#
_entry.id   AF-Q5SIX8-F1
#
_cell.length_a   1.000
_cell.length_b   1.000
_cell.length_c   1.000
_cell.angle_alpha   90.00
_cell.angle_beta   90.00
_cell.angle_gamma   90.00
#
_symmetry.space_group_name_H-M   'P 1'
#
loop_
_entity.id
_entity.type
_entity.pdbx_description
1 polymer ?
#
loop_
_entity_poly.entity_id
_entity_poly.type
_entity_poly.pdbx_seq_one_letter_code
_entity_poly.pdbx_strand_id
1 'polypeptide(L)'
;MVVLKRGPAQELAYRFMDFLLEPENAAALAEYTHYATPVAKAIPLLPEEMRNDPVVFPPEEVRSRLEYLKDLGPDIVLYDQIWTEVKAH
;
A
#
# COMPACT_ATOMS: atom_id res chain seq x y z
N MET A 1 1.76 4.31 6.21
CA MET A 1 2.46 4.10 7.50
C MET A 1 1.77 4.95 8.57
N VAL A 2 1.80 4.53 9.83
CA VAL A 2 1.24 5.28 10.97
C VAL A 2 2.20 5.25 12.16
N VAL A 3 2.28 6.33 12.94
CA VAL A 3 3.08 6.40 14.18
C VAL A 3 2.13 6.32 15.38
N LEU A 4 2.35 5.34 16.25
CA LEU A 4 1.51 5.16 17.44
C LEU A 4 1.74 6.28 18.46
N LYS A 5 0.64 6.87 18.96
CA LYS A 5 0.67 7.97 19.93
C LYS A 5 1.49 7.66 21.19
N ARG A 6 1.49 6.41 21.65
CA ARG A 6 2.22 5.96 22.86
C ARG A 6 3.41 5.06 22.53
N GLY A 7 3.93 5.14 21.30
CA GLY A 7 5.15 4.41 20.92
C GLY A 7 6.38 4.96 21.65
N PRO A 8 7.33 4.10 22.06
CA PRO A 8 8.48 4.52 22.87
C PRO A 8 9.54 5.32 22.09
N ALA A 9 9.54 5.28 20.75
CA ALA A 9 10.57 5.87 19.91
C ALA A 9 9.98 6.61 18.69
N GLN A 10 9.21 7.68 18.96
CA GLN A 10 8.52 8.44 17.90
C GLN A 10 9.48 9.03 16.86
N GLU A 11 10.57 9.65 17.31
CA GLU A 11 11.55 10.28 16.41
C GLU A 11 12.19 9.26 15.45
N LEU A 12 12.52 8.06 15.95
CA LEU A 12 13.04 7.00 15.10
C LEU A 12 12.00 6.51 14.09
N ALA A 13 10.72 6.46 14.47
CA ALA A 13 9.64 6.11 13.55
C ALA A 13 9.53 7.13 12.41
N TYR A 14 9.64 8.43 12.70
CA TYR A 14 9.68 9.47 11.66
C TYR A 14 10.89 9.31 10.74
N ARG A 15 12.09 9.13 11.29
CA ARG A 15 13.30 8.90 10.47
C ARG A 15 13.21 7.65 9.60
N PHE A 16 12.55 6.60 10.09
CA PHE A 16 12.31 5.40 9.29
C PHE A 16 11.31 5.65 8.16
N MET A 17 10.25 6.42 8.42
CA MET A 17 9.32 6.83 7.36
C MET A 17 10.04 7.67 6.30
N ASP A 18 10.87 8.63 6.70
CA ASP A 18 11.67 9.44 5.77
C ASP A 18 12.56 8.55 4.91
N PHE A 19 13.29 7.62 5.54
CA PHE A 19 14.13 6.65 4.84
C PHE A 19 13.36 5.85 3.79
N LEU A 20 12.16 5.36 4.11
CA LEU A 20 11.33 4.60 3.17
C LEU A 20 10.75 5.45 2.03
N LEU A 21 10.64 6.76 2.22
CA LEU A 21 10.10 7.68 1.22
C LEU A 21 11.16 8.26 0.28
N GLU A 22 12.45 8.07 0.58
CA GLU A 22 13.53 8.39 -0.35
C GLU A 22 13.38 7.57 -1.65
N PRO A 23 13.51 8.18 -2.84
CA PRO A 23 13.17 7.53 -4.11
C PRO A 23 13.89 6.19 -4.35
N GLU A 24 15.17 6.11 -4.04
CA GLU A 24 16.00 4.92 -4.25
C GLU A 24 15.55 3.76 -3.33
N ASN A 25 15.22 4.06 -2.07
CA ASN A 25 14.75 3.07 -1.12
C ASN A 25 13.32 2.61 -1.46
N ALA A 26 12.46 3.53 -1.86
CA ALA A 26 11.11 3.23 -2.31
C ALA A 26 11.10 2.38 -3.59
N ALA A 27 12.03 2.63 -4.52
CA ALA A 27 12.22 1.83 -5.72
C ALA A 27 12.72 0.42 -5.39
N ALA A 28 13.75 0.31 -4.56
CA ALA A 28 14.28 -0.99 -4.12
C ALA A 28 13.22 -1.83 -3.39
N LEU A 29 12.40 -1.20 -2.54
CA LEU A 29 11.30 -1.88 -1.85
C LEU A 29 10.20 -2.36 -2.82
N ALA A 30 9.83 -1.52 -3.78
CA ALA A 30 8.85 -1.88 -4.80
C ALA A 30 9.35 -3.02 -5.69
N GLU A 31 10.59 -2.95 -6.15
CA GLU A 31 11.22 -4.03 -6.94
C GLU A 31 11.25 -5.35 -6.16
N TYR A 32 11.64 -5.31 -4.87
CA TYR A 32 11.68 -6.50 -4.04
C TYR A 32 10.31 -7.13 -3.78
N THR A 33 9.27 -6.30 -3.56
CA THR A 33 7.93 -6.79 -3.20
C THR A 33 7.00 -6.97 -4.38
N HIS A 34 7.36 -6.46 -5.56
CA HIS A 34 6.54 -6.35 -6.76
C HIS A 34 5.23 -5.55 -6.58
N TYR A 35 5.13 -4.71 -5.55
CA TYR A 35 4.02 -3.77 -5.37
C TYR A 35 4.33 -2.41 -5.99
N ALA A 36 3.29 -1.74 -6.50
CA ALA A 36 3.40 -0.38 -6.99
C ALA A 36 3.80 0.57 -5.85
N THR A 37 4.82 1.40 -6.09
CA THR A 37 5.23 2.45 -5.16
C THR A 37 4.30 3.67 -5.26
N PRO A 38 3.86 4.25 -4.13
CA PRO A 38 3.17 5.54 -4.14
C PRO A 38 4.12 6.74 -4.30
N VAL A 39 5.45 6.53 -4.24
CA VAL A 39 6.45 7.59 -4.38
C VAL A 39 6.70 7.84 -5.87
N ALA A 40 6.07 8.88 -6.43
CA ALA A 40 6.15 9.16 -7.88
C ALA A 40 7.59 9.29 -8.42
N LYS A 41 8.51 9.85 -7.63
CA LYS A 41 9.93 10.00 -7.99
C LYS A 41 10.70 8.67 -8.05
N ALA A 42 10.18 7.62 -7.42
CA ALA A 42 10.78 6.28 -7.44
C ALA A 42 10.40 5.51 -8.70
N ILE A 43 9.27 5.83 -9.34
CA ILE A 43 8.78 5.11 -10.54
C ILE A 43 9.84 5.07 -11.64
N PRO A 44 10.52 6.17 -12.04
CA PRO A 44 11.54 6.13 -13.08
C PRO A 44 12.77 5.28 -12.75
N LEU A 45 12.99 4.97 -11.47
CA LEU A 45 14.13 4.17 -11.00
C LEU A 45 13.87 2.66 -11.09
N LEU A 46 12.63 2.25 -11.30
CA LEU A 46 12.25 0.84 -11.41
C LEU A 46 12.70 0.23 -12.75
N PRO A 47 12.96 -1.09 -12.79
CA PRO A 47 13.19 -1.82 -14.04
C PRO A 47 12.09 -1.56 -15.06
N GLU A 48 12.46 -1.44 -16.33
CA GLU A 48 11.50 -1.16 -17.43
C GLU A 48 10.38 -2.21 -17.51
N GLU A 49 10.72 -3.48 -17.30
CA GLU A 49 9.75 -4.58 -17.29
C GLU A 49 8.67 -4.37 -16.22
N MET A 50 9.05 -3.92 -15.02
CA MET A 50 8.11 -3.65 -13.94
C MET A 50 7.30 -2.37 -14.18
N ARG A 51 7.91 -1.32 -14.73
CA ARG A 51 7.21 -0.05 -15.05
C ARG A 51 6.11 -0.24 -16.08
N ASN A 52 6.27 -1.21 -16.97
CA ASN A 52 5.31 -1.53 -18.03
C ASN A 52 4.40 -2.72 -17.68
N ASP A 53 4.52 -3.30 -16.48
CA ASP A 53 3.67 -4.42 -16.05
C ASP A 53 2.25 -3.90 -15.71
N PRO A 54 1.20 -4.27 -16.48
CA PRO A 54 -0.17 -3.83 -16.24
C PRO A 54 -0.79 -4.43 -14.96
N VAL A 55 -0.18 -5.44 -14.34
CA VAL A 55 -0.60 -5.96 -13.04
C VAL A 55 -0.16 -5.02 -11.92
N VAL A 56 1.05 -4.46 -12.04
CA VAL A 56 1.62 -3.52 -11.07
C VAL A 56 1.06 -2.11 -11.31
N PHE A 57 1.04 -1.66 -12.56
CA PHE A 57 0.53 -0.36 -12.99
C PHE A 57 -0.61 -0.53 -14.00
N PRO A 58 -1.85 -0.77 -13.53
CA PRO A 58 -2.99 -1.00 -14.42
C PRO A 58 -3.27 0.18 -15.35
N PRO A 59 -3.71 -0.10 -16.59
CA PRO A 59 -4.12 0.95 -17.52
C PRO A 59 -5.38 1.67 -17.01
N GLU A 60 -5.63 2.86 -17.55
CA GLU A 60 -6.69 3.75 -17.07
C GLU A 60 -8.09 3.10 -17.16
N GLU A 61 -8.34 2.29 -18.20
CA GLU A 61 -9.60 1.57 -18.37
C GLU A 61 -9.86 0.59 -17.22
N VAL A 62 -8.81 -0.04 -16.68
CA VAL A 62 -8.91 -0.91 -15.52
C VAL A 62 -9.04 -0.07 -14.25
N ARG A 63 -8.22 0.97 -14.09
CA ARG A 63 -8.25 1.86 -12.92
C ARG A 63 -9.62 2.49 -12.70
N SER A 64 -10.30 2.90 -13.78
CA SER A 64 -11.64 3.51 -13.73
C SER A 64 -12.73 2.59 -13.17
N ARG A 65 -12.49 1.28 -13.14
CA ARG A 65 -13.40 0.26 -12.62
C ARG A 65 -13.07 -0.21 -11.21
N LEU A 66 -11.96 0.27 -10.64
CA LEU A 66 -11.55 -0.09 -9.28
C LEU A 66 -12.30 0.78 -8.26
N GLU A 67 -12.57 0.19 -7.10
CA GLU A 67 -13.21 0.88 -5.98
C GLU A 67 -12.32 0.84 -4.76
N TYR A 68 -12.24 1.97 -4.05
CA TYR A 68 -11.67 2.01 -2.71
C TYR A 68 -12.68 1.47 -1.71
N LEU A 69 -12.19 0.64 -0.78
CA LEU A 69 -12.96 0.26 0.40
C LEU A 69 -13.28 1.52 1.22
N LYS A 70 -14.57 1.74 1.47
CA LYS A 70 -15.05 2.86 2.27
C LYS A 70 -15.02 2.48 3.76
N ASP A 71 -14.82 3.47 4.62
CA ASP A 71 -15.02 3.30 6.04
C ASP A 71 -16.51 3.11 6.33
N LEU A 72 -16.86 1.95 6.89
CA LEU A 72 -18.24 1.58 7.24
C LEU A 72 -18.58 1.98 8.68
N GLY A 73 -17.63 2.52 9.45
CA GLY A 73 -17.85 2.86 10.84
C GLY A 73 -18.31 1.64 11.66
N PRO A 74 -19.36 1.77 12.51
CA PRO A 74 -19.84 0.66 13.33
C PRO A 74 -20.31 -0.58 12.55
N ASP A 75 -20.75 -0.40 11.30
CA ASP A 75 -21.33 -1.50 10.49
C ASP A 75 -20.26 -2.53 10.06
N ILE A 76 -18.97 -2.21 10.16
CA ILE A 76 -17.88 -3.14 9.87
C ILE A 76 -17.97 -4.44 10.67
N VAL A 77 -18.56 -4.38 11.88
CA VAL A 77 -18.75 -5.54 12.76
C VAL A 77 -19.67 -6.57 12.12
N LEU A 78 -20.72 -6.13 11.43
CA LEU A 78 -21.65 -7.03 10.73
C LEU A 78 -20.94 -7.78 9.59
N TYR A 79 -20.13 -7.08 8.82
CA TYR A 79 -19.35 -7.68 7.73
C TYR A 79 -18.35 -8.71 8.26
N ASP A 80 -17.66 -8.43 9.38
CA ASP A 80 -16.72 -9.35 10.01
C ASP A 80 -17.41 -10.62 10.56
N GLN A 81 -18.61 -10.47 11.15
CA GLN A 81 -19.41 -11.61 11.63
C GLN A 81 -19.81 -12.53 10.47
N ILE A 82 -20.40 -11.95 9.41
CA ILE A 82 -20.80 -12.71 8.23
C ILE A 82 -19.59 -13.41 7.60
N TRP A 83 -18.45 -12.72 7.51
CA TRP A 83 -17.22 -13.31 6.97
C TRP A 83 -16.69 -14.46 7.84
N THR A 84 -16.85 -14.38 9.15
CA THR A 84 -16.47 -15.45 10.08
C THR A 84 -17.36 -16.67 9.91
N GLU A 85 -18.67 -16.49 9.76
CA GLU A 85 -19.61 -17.58 9.46
C GLU A 85 -19.28 -18.27 8.13
N VAL A 86 -18.98 -17.49 7.08
CA VAL A 86 -18.59 -18.02 5.76
C VAL A 86 -17.32 -18.88 5.85
N LYS A 87 -16.32 -18.48 6.65
CA LYS A 87 -15.07 -19.25 6.81
C LYS A 87 -15.19 -20.49 7.71
N ALA A 88 -16.23 -20.55 8.56
CA ALA A 88 -16.43 -21.67 9.49
C ALA A 88 -17.10 -22.88 8.83
N HIS A 89 -17.62 -22.70 7.61
CA HIS A 89 -18.19 -23.74 6.75
C HIS A 89 -17.21 -24.12 5.64
#